data_AF-A0A1I6HXY1-F1
#
_entry.id   AF-A0A1I6HXY1-F1
#
_cell.length_a   1.000
_cell.length_b   1.000
_cell.length_c   1.000
_cell.angle_alpha   90.00
_cell.angle_beta   90.00
_cell.angle_gamma   90.00
#
_symmetry.space_group_name_H-M   'P 1'
#
loop_
_entity.id
_entity.type
_entity.pdbx_description
1 polymer ?
#
loop_
_entity_poly.entity_id
_entity_poly.type
_entity_poly.pdbx_seq_one_letter_code
_entity_poly.pdbx_strand_id
1 'polypeptide(L)'
;MSYAMQKMAQQYQNHALETSIPQATPFQLVKILYESGIKHMKVMRFFIERKQISEKTQEANRVIGIVYGLKGGLDLEAGGEVAQNLNSLYDYIARRVTEASFHNDVAILNEAVELMESLQEAWLLMPDNYQQLTQQELNDMRSQRLAS
;
A
#
# COMPACT_ATOMS: atom_id res chain seq x y z
N MET A 1 13.32 -10.16 -3.10
CA MET A 1 13.45 -9.84 -1.66
C MET A 1 12.17 -9.17 -1.17
N SER A 2 11.27 -9.96 -0.57
CA SER A 2 10.01 -9.51 0.07
C SER A 2 10.26 -9.05 1.52
N TYR A 3 11.37 -8.37 1.80
CA TYR A 3 11.80 -8.12 3.19
C TYR A 3 10.90 -7.09 3.89
N ALA A 4 10.32 -6.15 3.14
CA ALA A 4 9.38 -5.16 3.69
C ALA A 4 8.02 -5.77 4.03
N MET A 5 7.50 -6.66 3.18
CA MET A 5 6.25 -7.35 3.46
C MET A 5 6.43 -8.41 4.55
N GLN A 6 7.56 -9.13 4.57
CA GLN A 6 7.88 -10.06 5.66
C GLN A 6 8.09 -9.32 6.98
N LYS A 7 8.71 -8.12 6.96
CA LYS A 7 8.89 -7.29 8.15
C LYS A 7 7.59 -6.62 8.60
N MET A 8 6.74 -6.14 7.68
CA MET A 8 5.41 -5.64 8.03
C MET A 8 4.53 -6.78 8.53
N ALA A 9 4.43 -7.88 7.81
CA ALA A 9 3.72 -9.08 8.24
C ALA A 9 4.25 -9.58 9.58
N GLN A 10 5.57 -9.65 9.82
CA GLN A 10 6.13 -10.01 11.13
C GLN A 10 5.89 -8.95 12.19
N GLN A 11 5.92 -7.66 11.88
CA GLN A 11 5.59 -6.61 12.85
C GLN A 11 4.11 -6.67 13.24
N TYR A 12 3.21 -6.92 12.29
CA TYR A 12 1.78 -7.15 12.54
C TYR A 12 1.55 -8.47 13.27
N GLN A 13 2.21 -9.57 12.87
CA GLN A 13 2.09 -10.90 13.44
C GLN A 13 2.68 -10.98 14.87
N ASN A 14 3.77 -10.25 15.14
CA ASN A 14 4.35 -10.14 16.48
C ASN A 14 3.55 -9.19 17.38
N HIS A 15 2.93 -8.11 16.86
CA HIS A 15 2.00 -7.28 17.64
C HIS A 15 0.64 -7.95 17.90
N ALA A 16 0.21 -8.87 17.02
CA ALA A 16 -1.00 -9.68 17.19
C ALA A 16 -0.89 -10.68 18.37
N LEU A 17 0.32 -10.97 18.85
CA LEU A 17 0.55 -11.88 19.98
C LEU A 17 0.61 -11.16 21.34
N GLU A 18 0.86 -9.85 21.38
CA GLU A 18 1.14 -9.14 22.65
C GLU A 18 0.16 -8.04 23.03
N THR A 19 -0.75 -7.59 22.14
CA THR A 19 -1.68 -6.51 22.49
C THR A 19 -3.09 -6.78 22.02
N SER A 20 -4.05 -6.64 22.94
CA SER A 20 -5.50 -6.66 22.72
C SER A 20 -5.97 -5.52 21.81
N ILE A 21 -5.59 -5.57 20.53
CA ILE A 21 -6.03 -4.68 19.44
C ILE A 21 -6.68 -5.59 18.37
N PRO A 22 -7.82 -5.19 17.75
CA PRO A 22 -8.61 -6.09 16.91
C PRO A 22 -7.76 -6.71 15.79
N GLN A 23 -7.97 -8.00 15.54
CA GLN A 23 -7.42 -8.74 14.39
C GLN A 23 -7.80 -8.03 13.10
N ALA A 24 -6.92 -7.15 12.59
CA ALA A 24 -7.21 -6.36 11.41
C ALA A 24 -7.42 -7.30 10.21
N THR A 25 -8.57 -7.17 9.55
CA THR A 25 -8.88 -7.99 8.37
C THR A 25 -7.92 -7.64 7.23
N PRO A 26 -7.70 -8.53 6.25
CA PRO A 26 -6.86 -8.22 5.08
C PRO A 26 -7.30 -6.95 4.35
N PHE A 27 -8.61 -6.69 4.32
CA PHE A 27 -9.18 -5.43 3.82
C PHE A 27 -8.67 -4.22 4.61
N GLN A 28 -8.72 -4.27 5.94
CA GLN A 28 -8.26 -3.21 6.83
C GLN A 28 -6.74 -2.98 6.73
N LEU A 29 -5.95 -4.05 6.55
CA LEU A 29 -4.50 -3.92 6.35
C LEU A 29 -4.17 -3.12 5.10
N VAL A 30 -4.82 -3.42 3.97
CA VAL A 30 -4.63 -2.66 2.72
C VAL A 30 -5.10 -1.20 2.88
N LYS A 31 -6.23 -0.97 3.57
CA LYS A 31 -6.70 0.38 3.92
C LYS A 31 -5.65 1.18 4.69
N ILE A 32 -5.05 0.58 5.72
CA ILE A 32 -3.99 1.21 6.54
C ILE A 32 -2.74 1.51 5.68
N LEU A 33 -2.38 0.63 4.74
CA LEU A 33 -1.27 0.88 3.83
C LEU A 33 -1.53 2.10 2.94
N TYR A 34 -2.73 2.25 2.36
CA TYR A 34 -3.08 3.45 1.61
C TYR A 34 -3.03 4.71 2.49
N GLU A 35 -3.68 4.69 3.66
CA GLU A 35 -3.73 5.83 4.58
C GLU A 35 -2.33 6.29 5.01
N SER A 36 -1.47 5.33 5.40
CA SER A 36 -0.10 5.62 5.81
C SER A 36 0.76 6.11 4.64
N GLY A 37 0.62 5.52 3.45
CA GLY A 37 1.31 5.97 2.24
C GLY A 37 0.98 7.42 1.90
N ILE A 38 -0.31 7.77 1.85
CA ILE A 38 -0.78 9.14 1.57
C ILE A 38 -0.31 10.11 2.67
N LYS A 39 -0.35 9.70 3.94
CA LYS A 39 0.19 10.50 5.05
C LYS A 39 1.67 10.79 4.87
N HIS A 40 2.48 9.77 4.55
CA HIS A 40 3.92 9.95 4.33
C HIS A 40 4.21 10.84 3.12
N MET A 41 3.42 10.77 2.04
CA MET A 41 3.53 11.70 0.91
C MET A 41 3.21 13.15 1.33
N LYS A 42 2.20 13.38 2.16
CA LYS A 42 1.86 14.72 2.68
C LYS A 42 2.98 15.29 3.58
N VAL A 43 3.62 14.45 4.40
CA VAL A 43 4.78 14.83 5.21
C VAL A 43 6.02 15.08 4.33
N MET A 44 6.25 14.26 3.32
CA MET A 44 7.31 14.46 2.33
C MET A 44 7.17 15.84 1.66
N ARG A 45 5.96 16.23 1.25
CA ARG A 45 5.69 17.57 0.68
C ARG A 45 6.13 18.69 1.61
N PHE A 46 5.77 18.61 2.89
CA PHE A 46 6.19 19.59 3.90
C PHE A 46 7.72 19.72 3.98
N PHE A 47 8.46 18.61 3.89
CA PHE A 47 9.92 18.63 3.88
C PHE A 47 10.52 19.19 2.59
N ILE A 48 9.89 18.95 1.42
CA ILE A 48 10.29 19.57 0.15
C ILE A 48 10.22 21.10 0.25
N GLU A 49 9.07 21.63 0.68
CA GLU A 49 8.83 23.08 0.78
C GLU A 49 9.81 23.77 1.73
N ARG A 50 10.23 23.07 2.78
CA ARG A 50 11.20 23.56 3.78
C ARG A 50 12.66 23.26 3.45
N LYS A 51 12.94 22.65 2.29
CA LYS A 51 14.29 22.26 1.84
C LYS A 51 15.00 21.30 2.81
N GLN A 52 14.23 20.44 3.50
CA GLN A 52 14.73 19.44 4.45
C GLN A 52 15.00 18.12 3.72
N ILE A 53 16.17 18.04 3.07
CA ILE A 53 16.49 16.99 2.08
C ILE A 53 16.59 15.59 2.69
N SER A 54 17.16 15.46 3.90
CA SER A 54 17.34 14.17 4.57
C SER A 54 15.99 13.55 4.94
N GLU A 55 15.16 14.35 5.61
CA GLU A 55 13.83 13.97 6.08
C GLU A 55 12.91 13.64 4.90
N LYS A 56 12.91 14.48 3.87
CA LYS A 56 12.21 14.20 2.60
C LYS A 56 12.61 12.84 2.02
N THR A 57 13.90 12.52 2.01
CA THR A 57 14.39 11.25 1.43
C THR A 57 13.95 10.05 2.26
N GLN A 58 13.93 10.19 3.59
CA GLN A 58 13.40 9.16 4.48
C GLN A 58 11.91 8.90 4.21
N GLU A 59 11.11 9.96 4.09
CA GLU A 59 9.68 9.82 3.80
C GLU A 59 9.43 9.22 2.41
N ALA A 60 10.18 9.62 1.39
CA ALA A 60 10.11 9.01 0.06
C ALA A 60 10.37 7.49 0.12
N ASN A 61 11.39 7.06 0.86
CA ASN A 61 11.70 5.63 1.02
C ASN A 61 10.59 4.87 1.76
N ARG A 62 9.92 5.49 2.76
CA ARG A 62 8.76 4.87 3.43
C ARG A 62 7.61 4.67 2.46
N VAL A 63 7.28 5.69 1.66
CA VAL A 63 6.22 5.61 0.64
C VAL A 63 6.53 4.50 -0.37
N ILE A 64 7.75 4.46 -0.91
CA ILE A 64 8.17 3.42 -1.87
C ILE A 64 8.04 2.02 -1.27
N GLY A 65 8.43 1.85 0.01
CA GLY A 65 8.27 0.58 0.72
C GLY A 65 6.81 0.13 0.84
N ILE A 66 5.89 1.06 1.11
CA ILE A 66 4.45 0.80 1.18
C ILE A 66 3.90 0.41 -0.20
N VAL A 67 4.25 1.16 -1.25
CA VAL A 67 3.80 0.89 -2.62
C VAL A 67 4.26 -0.49 -3.09
N TYR A 68 5.51 -0.87 -2.82
CA TYR A 68 5.98 -2.22 -3.12
C TYR A 68 5.37 -3.31 -2.22
N GLY A 69 4.97 -2.97 -1.00
CA GLY A 69 4.16 -3.85 -0.15
C GLY A 69 2.80 -4.16 -0.77
N LEU A 70 2.09 -3.12 -1.23
CA LEU A 70 0.82 -3.26 -1.95
C LEU A 70 0.98 -4.07 -3.24
N LYS A 71 2.00 -3.74 -4.04
CA LYS A 71 2.35 -4.46 -5.28
C LYS A 71 2.61 -5.94 -5.01
N GLY A 72 3.38 -6.26 -3.98
CA GLY A 72 3.69 -7.65 -3.64
C GLY A 72 2.47 -8.46 -3.21
N GLY A 73 1.40 -7.80 -2.75
CA GLY A 73 0.15 -8.45 -2.32
C GLY A 73 -0.78 -8.81 -3.48
N LEU A 74 -0.43 -8.45 -4.71
CA LEU A 74 -1.20 -8.76 -5.90
C LEU A 74 -1.06 -10.24 -6.28
N ASP A 75 -2.19 -10.87 -6.56
CA ASP A 75 -2.24 -12.18 -7.21
C ASP A 75 -2.34 -11.97 -8.72
N LEU A 76 -1.20 -12.06 -9.42
CA LEU A 76 -1.12 -11.80 -10.85
C LEU A 76 -1.74 -12.92 -11.69
N GLU A 77 -1.84 -14.14 -11.14
CA GLU A 77 -2.44 -15.29 -11.84
C GLU A 77 -3.96 -15.22 -11.75
N ALA A 78 -4.51 -15.15 -10.53
CA ALA A 78 -5.95 -15.12 -10.32
C ALA A 78 -6.58 -13.75 -10.63
N GLY A 79 -5.82 -12.65 -10.47
CA GLY A 79 -6.31 -11.29 -10.70
C GLY A 79 -6.22 -10.80 -12.15
N GLY A 80 -5.55 -11.56 -13.02
CA GLY A 80 -5.49 -11.30 -14.46
C GLY A 80 -5.13 -9.86 -14.82
N GLU A 81 -5.87 -9.27 -15.77
CA GLU A 81 -5.62 -7.93 -16.30
C GLU A 81 -5.67 -6.84 -15.22
N VAL A 82 -6.59 -6.95 -14.25
CA VAL A 82 -6.72 -5.95 -13.18
C VAL A 82 -5.47 -5.93 -12.31
N ALA A 83 -4.96 -7.11 -11.93
CA ALA A 83 -3.74 -7.20 -11.14
C ALA A 83 -2.51 -6.71 -11.93
N GLN A 84 -2.43 -6.96 -13.24
CA GLN A 84 -1.36 -6.43 -14.09
C GLN A 84 -1.41 -4.90 -14.18
N ASN A 85 -2.60 -4.32 -14.37
CA ASN A 85 -2.77 -2.87 -14.42
C ASN A 85 -2.39 -2.20 -13.10
N LEU A 86 -2.82 -2.77 -11.96
CA LEU A 86 -2.41 -2.31 -10.63
C LEU A 86 -0.90 -2.44 -10.43
N ASN A 87 -0.31 -3.54 -10.87
CA ASN A 87 1.13 -3.78 -10.78
C ASN A 87 1.93 -2.70 -11.51
N SER A 88 1.51 -2.32 -12.72
CA SER A 88 2.11 -1.23 -13.50
C SER A 88 1.86 0.15 -12.88
N LEU A 89 0.66 0.38 -12.34
CA LEU A 89 0.33 1.64 -11.68
C LEU A 89 1.17 1.85 -10.40
N TYR A 90 1.41 0.81 -9.62
CA TYR A 90 2.29 0.90 -8.45
C TYR A 90 3.75 1.21 -8.85
N ASP A 91 4.26 0.64 -9.94
CA ASP A 91 5.59 1.03 -10.45
C ASP A 91 5.64 2.49 -10.88
N TYR A 92 4.58 2.96 -11.52
CA TYR A 92 4.45 4.36 -11.90
C TYR A 92 4.49 5.28 -10.68
N ILE A 93 3.68 5.00 -9.66
CA ILE A 93 3.62 5.79 -8.42
C ILE A 93 5.01 5.81 -7.73
N ALA A 94 5.67 4.66 -7.59
CA ALA A 94 7.00 4.59 -6.99
C ALA A 94 8.03 5.43 -7.77
N ARG A 95 7.96 5.42 -9.10
CA ARG A 95 8.82 6.26 -9.96
C ARG A 95 8.53 7.74 -9.77
N ARG A 96 7.26 8.17 -9.73
CA ARG A 96 6.89 9.58 -9.51
C ARG A 96 7.35 10.07 -8.14
N VAL A 97 7.19 9.28 -7.08
CA VAL A 97 7.71 9.61 -5.74
C VAL A 97 9.23 9.79 -5.75
N THR A 98 9.95 8.89 -6.44
CA THR A 98 11.41 9.00 -6.58
C THR A 98 11.81 10.26 -7.34
N GLU A 99 11.12 10.56 -8.43
CA GLU A 99 11.36 11.72 -9.28
C GLU A 99 11.06 13.04 -8.54
N ALA A 100 9.95 13.12 -7.81
CA ALA A 100 9.62 14.24 -6.94
C ALA A 100 10.68 14.44 -5.86
N SER A 101 11.13 13.34 -5.24
CA SER A 101 12.17 13.38 -4.22
C SER A 101 13.49 13.90 -4.77
N PHE A 102 13.88 13.45 -5.97
CA PHE A 102 15.14 13.83 -6.60
C PHE A 102 15.13 15.31 -7.03
N HIS A 103 14.05 15.76 -7.66
CA HIS A 103 13.93 17.13 -8.18
C HIS A 103 13.39 18.14 -7.18
N ASN A 104 12.93 17.71 -6.00
CA ASN A 104 12.20 18.53 -5.03
C ASN A 104 10.93 19.15 -5.66
N ASP A 105 10.24 18.38 -6.50
CA ASP A 105 9.08 18.83 -7.25
C ASP A 105 7.77 18.39 -6.57
N VAL A 106 7.03 19.37 -6.04
CA VAL A 106 5.75 19.15 -5.37
C VAL A 106 4.63 18.77 -6.35
N ALA A 107 4.67 19.26 -7.59
CA ALA A 107 3.65 18.94 -8.59
C ALA A 107 3.72 17.45 -8.96
N ILE A 108 4.92 16.92 -9.15
CA ILE A 108 5.15 15.48 -9.38
C ILE A 108 4.63 14.65 -8.19
N LEU A 109 4.87 15.11 -6.96
CA LEU A 109 4.40 14.41 -5.77
C LEU A 109 2.88 14.43 -5.65
N ASN A 110 2.23 15.56 -5.96
CA ASN A 110 0.77 15.68 -5.87
C ASN A 110 0.06 14.73 -6.85
N GLU A 111 0.59 14.54 -8.06
CA GLU A 111 0.06 13.53 -8.99
C GLU A 111 0.08 12.12 -8.37
N ALA A 112 1.20 11.75 -7.72
CA ALA A 112 1.30 10.45 -7.05
C ALA A 112 0.33 10.32 -5.87
N VAL A 113 0.05 11.42 -5.16
CA VAL A 113 -0.95 11.48 -4.09
C VAL A 113 -2.35 11.25 -4.64
N GLU A 114 -2.73 11.95 -5.71
CA GLU A 114 -4.06 11.82 -6.34
C GLU A 114 -4.32 10.39 -6.82
N LEU A 115 -3.31 9.72 -7.38
CA LEU A 115 -3.40 8.31 -7.77
C LEU A 115 -3.60 7.39 -6.57
N MET A 116 -2.86 7.60 -5.48
CA MET A 116 -3.01 6.82 -4.24
C MET A 116 -4.38 7.05 -3.58
N GLU A 117 -4.87 8.30 -3.56
CA GLU A 117 -6.20 8.66 -3.04
C GLU A 117 -7.31 8.00 -3.88
N SER A 118 -7.20 8.04 -5.21
CA SER A 118 -8.15 7.37 -6.11
C SER A 118 -8.20 5.85 -5.90
N LEU A 119 -7.04 5.20 -5.69
CA LEU A 119 -6.97 3.78 -5.38
C LEU A 119 -7.55 3.43 -4.02
N GLN A 120 -7.30 4.29 -3.02
CA GLN A 120 -7.89 4.14 -1.70
C GLN A 120 -9.41 4.25 -1.76
N GLU A 121 -9.95 5.25 -2.45
CA GLU A 121 -11.39 5.43 -2.64
C GLU A 121 -12.01 4.21 -3.30
N ALA A 122 -11.42 3.73 -4.40
CA ALA A 122 -11.88 2.52 -5.08
C ALA A 122 -11.85 1.29 -4.15
N TRP A 123 -10.82 1.15 -3.30
CA TRP A 123 -10.74 0.08 -2.31
C TRP A 123 -11.86 0.16 -1.27
N LEU A 124 -12.17 1.35 -0.77
CA LEU A 124 -13.20 1.59 0.25
C LEU A 124 -14.63 1.30 -0.25
N LEU A 125 -14.85 1.28 -1.57
CA LEU A 125 -16.14 0.93 -2.17
C LEU A 125 -16.43 -0.58 -2.16
N MET A 126 -15.49 -1.43 -1.74
CA MET A 126 -15.75 -2.87 -1.69
C MET A 126 -16.88 -3.21 -0.70
N PRO A 127 -17.76 -4.17 -1.04
CA PRO A 127 -18.90 -4.50 -0.20
C PRO A 127 -18.50 -5.00 1.20
N ASP A 128 -19.32 -4.70 2.21
CA ASP A 128 -19.04 -4.95 3.63
C ASP A 128 -18.69 -6.41 3.94
N ASN A 129 -19.28 -7.37 3.22
CA ASN A 129 -18.98 -8.78 3.41
C ASN A 129 -17.49 -9.07 3.14
N TYR A 130 -16.85 -8.42 2.17
CA TYR A 130 -15.42 -8.57 1.90
C TYR A 130 -14.55 -7.86 2.96
N GLN A 131 -15.07 -6.80 3.59
CA GLN A 131 -14.33 -6.05 4.60
C GLN A 131 -14.12 -6.82 5.90
N GLN A 132 -15.03 -7.76 6.19
CA GLN A 132 -15.05 -8.56 7.41
C GLN A 132 -14.34 -9.92 7.28
N LEU A 133 -14.02 -10.36 6.05
CA LEU A 133 -13.38 -11.65 5.83
C LEU A 133 -12.03 -11.74 6.52
N THR A 134 -11.81 -12.84 7.22
CA THR A 134 -10.51 -13.24 7.73
C THR A 134 -9.62 -13.77 6.60
N GLN A 135 -8.31 -13.84 6.84
CA GLN A 135 -7.37 -14.41 5.87
C GLN A 135 -7.68 -15.88 5.56
N GLN A 136 -8.18 -16.63 6.55
CA GLN A 136 -8.55 -18.03 6.37
C GLN A 136 -9.76 -18.16 5.43
N GLU A 137 -10.82 -17.39 5.66
CA GLU A 137 -12.03 -17.42 4.83
C GLU A 137 -11.74 -17.00 3.38
N LEU A 138 -10.86 -16.01 3.18
CA LEU A 138 -10.41 -15.64 1.83
C LEU A 138 -9.67 -16.78 1.11
N ASN A 139 -8.82 -17.53 1.82
CA ASN A 139 -8.11 -18.67 1.25
C ASN A 139 -9.07 -19.81 0.91
N ASP A 140 -10.07 -20.05 1.75
CA ASP A 140 -11.09 -21.08 1.53
C ASP A 140 -11.96 -20.72 0.31
N MET A 141 -12.39 -19.47 0.18
CA MET A 141 -13.12 -18.97 -1.00
C MET A 141 -12.31 -19.10 -2.30
N ARG A 142 -11.01 -18.81 -2.25
CA ARG A 142 -10.11 -18.97 -3.41
C ARG A 142 -9.96 -20.44 -3.81
N SER A 143 -9.81 -21.32 -2.84
CA SER A 143 -9.67 -22.77 -3.07
C SER A 143 -10.93 -23.38 -3.69
N GLN A 144 -12.12 -22.91 -3.28
CA GLN A 144 -13.39 -23.37 -3.85
C GLN A 144 -13.57 -22.91 -5.31
N ARG A 145 -13.14 -21.70 -5.67
CA ARG A 145 -13.18 -21.19 -7.05
C ARG A 145 -12.23 -21.92 -8.01
N LEU A 146 -11.14 -22.49 -7.51
CA LEU A 146 -10.19 -23.26 -8.31
C LEU A 146 -10.60 -24.72 -8.53
N ALA A 147 -11.53 -25.24 -7.71
CA ALA A 147 -12.05 -26.60 -7.81
C ALA A 147 -13.28 -26.73 -8.74
N SER A 148 -13.81 -25.61 -9.25
CA SER A 148 -14.97 -25.50 -10.15
C SER A 148 -14.57 -25.07 -11.55
#